data_AF-A0A8S3DI20-F1
#
_entry.id   AF-A0A8S3DI20-F1
#
_cell.length_a   1.000
_cell.length_b   1.000
_cell.length_c   1.000
_cell.angle_alpha   90.00
_cell.angle_beta   90.00
_cell.angle_gamma   90.00
#
_symmetry.space_group_name_H-M   'P 1'
#
loop_
_entity.id
_entity.type
_entity.pdbx_description
1 polymer ?
#
loop_
_entity_poly.entity_id
_entity_poly.type
_entity_poly.pdbx_seq_one_letter_code
_entity_poly.pdbx_strand_id
1 'polypeptide(L)'
;KEEGEAFAREHGLIFMETSAKTAANVEEAFINTAREIYTKIQEGVFDPTNEVTGIKIGPQGPNSGGPSTRPNPKATDRGGCC
;
A
#
# COMPACT_ATOMS: atom_id res chain seq x y z
N LYS A 1 -4.29 27.77 -6.86
CA LYS A 1 -4.35 26.76 -7.93
C LYS A 1 -3.15 26.75 -8.87
N GLU A 2 -2.93 27.79 -9.68
CA GLU A 2 -1.94 27.77 -10.78
C GLU A 2 -0.50 27.49 -10.37
N GLU A 3 0.03 28.15 -9.33
CA GLU A 3 1.41 27.93 -8.88
C GLU A 3 1.64 26.53 -8.31
N GLY A 4 0.69 26.05 -7.49
CA GLY A 4 0.78 24.72 -6.87
C GLY A 4 0.69 23.60 -7.90
N GLU A 5 -0.16 23.76 -8.91
CA GLU A 5 -0.29 22.80 -10.02
C GLU A 5 0.94 22.82 -10.94
N ALA A 6 1.54 23.98 -11.18
CA ALA A 6 2.79 24.10 -11.92
C ALA A 6 3.94 23.38 -11.19
N PHE A 7 4.11 23.66 -9.89
CA PHE A 7 5.14 23.02 -9.06
C PHE A 7 5.01 21.50 -9.04
N ALA A 8 3.78 21.00 -8.89
CA ALA A 8 3.51 19.57 -8.85
C ALA A 8 3.87 18.89 -10.17
N ARG A 9 3.51 19.49 -11.31
CA ARG A 9 3.89 18.97 -12.64
C ARG A 9 5.40 18.93 -12.85
N GLU A 10 6.11 19.96 -12.42
CA GLU A 10 7.58 20.04 -12.55
C GLU A 10 8.29 18.94 -11.74
N HIS A 11 7.74 18.58 -10.58
CA HIS A 11 8.34 17.59 -9.67
C HIS A 11 7.71 16.19 -9.76
N GLY A 12 6.77 15.96 -10.68
CA GLY A 12 6.06 14.69 -10.81
C GLY A 12 5.19 14.33 -9.61
N LEU A 13 4.63 15.33 -8.93
CA LEU A 13 3.73 15.17 -7.79
C LEU A 13 2.26 15.24 -8.24
N ILE A 14 1.40 14.55 -7.50
CA ILE A 14 -0.06 14.71 -7.62
C ILE A 14 -0.49 16.03 -6.95
N PHE A 15 -1.47 16.71 -7.53
CA PHE A 15 -2.01 17.97 -7.00
C PHE A 15 -3.54 17.93 -6.90
N MET A 16 -4.07 18.38 -5.76
CA MET A 16 -5.50 18.56 -5.52
C MET A 16 -5.73 19.64 -4.47
N GLU A 17 -6.56 20.63 -4.76
CA GLU A 17 -7.00 21.61 -3.75
C GLU A 17 -8.05 20.96 -2.83
N THR A 18 -7.84 21.05 -1.51
CA THR A 18 -8.73 20.45 -0.51
C THR A 18 -9.10 21.47 0.58
N SER A 19 -10.21 21.25 1.27
CA SER A 19 -10.63 22.07 2.41
C SER A 19 -11.08 21.17 3.56
N ALA A 20 -10.22 21.00 4.56
CA ALA A 20 -10.57 20.26 5.77
C ALA A 20 -11.76 20.89 6.51
N LYS A 21 -11.89 22.22 6.48
CA LYS A 21 -12.99 22.95 7.14
C LYS A 21 -14.36 22.63 6.55
N THR A 22 -14.44 22.42 5.24
CA THR A 22 -15.69 22.17 4.51
C THR A 22 -15.84 20.73 4.05
N ALA A 23 -14.86 19.88 4.41
CA ALA A 23 -14.71 18.51 3.90
C ALA A 23 -14.58 18.39 2.36
N ALA A 24 -14.32 19.48 1.65
CA ALA A 24 -14.18 19.46 0.20
C ALA A 24 -12.90 18.72 -0.22
N ASN A 25 -13.06 17.74 -1.12
CA ASN A 25 -11.99 16.95 -1.77
C ASN A 25 -11.08 16.16 -0.81
N VAL A 26 -11.42 16.07 0.48
CA VAL A 26 -10.60 15.36 1.47
C VAL A 26 -10.56 13.87 1.14
N GLU A 27 -11.72 13.24 0.98
CA GLU A 27 -11.81 11.81 0.65
C GLU A 27 -11.14 11.49 -0.68
N GLU A 28 -11.39 12.31 -1.70
CA GLU A 28 -10.82 12.11 -3.03
C GLU A 28 -9.28 12.20 -3.01
N ALA A 29 -8.70 13.10 -2.22
CA ALA A 29 -7.25 13.21 -2.08
C ALA A 29 -6.63 11.91 -1.53
N PHE A 30 -7.26 11.27 -0.53
CA PHE A 30 -6.79 9.99 0.00
C PHE A 30 -6.96 8.85 -1.01
N ILE A 31 -8.13 8.74 -1.65
CA ILE A 31 -8.42 7.66 -2.61
C ILE A 31 -7.50 7.75 -3.83
N ASN A 32 -7.30 8.95 -4.39
CA ASN A 32 -6.45 9.13 -5.55
C ASN A 32 -4.99 8.81 -5.24
N THR A 33 -4.51 9.20 -4.06
CA THR A 33 -3.15 8.85 -3.59
C THR A 33 -2.99 7.33 -3.44
N ALA A 34 -3.97 6.65 -2.82
CA ALA A 34 -3.93 5.20 -2.67
C ALA A 34 -3.95 4.47 -4.03
N ARG A 35 -4.74 4.96 -4.99
CA ARG A 35 -4.80 4.42 -6.36
C ARG A 35 -3.46 4.56 -7.09
N GLU A 36 -2.81 5.70 -6.94
CA GLU A 36 -1.49 5.95 -7.53
C GLU A 36 -0.42 5.00 -6.97
N ILE A 37 -0.39 4.84 -5.64
CA ILE A 37 0.51 3.89 -4.98
C ILE A 37 0.27 2.46 -5.48
N TYR A 38 -1.00 2.04 -5.56
CA TYR A 38 -1.35 0.72 -6.06
C TYR A 38 -0.90 0.48 -7.50
N THR A 39 -1.12 1.48 -8.37
CA THR A 39 -0.69 1.42 -9.78
C THR A 39 0.83 1.25 -9.87
N LYS A 40 1.59 2.02 -9.08
CA LYS A 40 3.07 1.89 -9.01
C LYS A 40 3.56 0.55 -8.46
N ILE A 41 2.78 -0.12 -7.60
CA ILE A 41 3.08 -1.50 -7.20
C ILE A 41 2.86 -2.46 -8.39
N GLN A 42 1.77 -2.31 -9.13
CA GLN A 42 1.48 -3.16 -10.31
C GLN A 42 2.51 -2.97 -11.43
N GLU A 43 3.01 -1.74 -11.61
CA GLU A 43 4.08 -1.41 -12.55
C GLU A 43 5.47 -1.87 -12.07
N GLY A 44 5.59 -2.36 -10.82
CA GLY A 44 6.85 -2.81 -10.24
C GLY A 44 7.79 -1.68 -9.81
N VAL A 45 7.32 -0.43 -9.78
CA VAL A 45 8.07 0.73 -9.28
C VAL A 45 8.25 0.63 -7.77
N PHE A 46 7.24 0.14 -7.05
CA PHE A 46 7.31 -0.15 -5.63
C PHE A 46 7.38 -1.65 -5.37
N ASP A 47 8.35 -2.05 -4.54
CA ASP A 47 8.46 -3.41 -4.04
C ASP A 47 7.68 -3.55 -2.72
N PRO A 48 6.55 -4.26 -2.71
CA PRO A 48 5.72 -4.44 -1.51
C PRO A 48 6.34 -5.39 -0.49
N THR A 49 7.45 -6.06 -0.80
CA THR A 49 8.19 -6.94 0.11
C THR A 49 9.27 -6.19 0.90
N ASN A 50 9.60 -4.96 0.49
CA ASN A 50 10.57 -4.12 1.17
C ASN A 50 9.90 -3.39 2.34
N GLU A 51 10.17 -3.85 3.56
CA GLU A 51 9.57 -3.30 4.80
C GLU A 51 9.91 -1.83 5.07
N VAL A 52 10.92 -1.26 4.42
CA VAL A 52 11.29 0.15 4.55
C VAL A 52 10.34 1.08 3.79
N THR A 53 9.60 0.55 2.80
CA THR A 53 8.73 1.34 1.91
C THR A 53 7.37 1.70 2.52
N GLY A 54 7.05 1.19 3.72
CA GLY A 54 5.76 1.43 4.38
C GLY A 54 4.57 0.68 3.77
N ILE A 55 4.79 -0.18 2.76
CA ILE A 55 3.77 -1.01 2.14
C ILE A 55 3.72 -2.36 2.88
N LYS A 56 2.52 -2.79 3.29
CA LYS A 56 2.30 -4.11 3.90
C LYS A 56 1.28 -4.89 3.09
N ILE A 57 1.68 -6.06 2.59
CA ILE A 57 0.74 -7.01 1.99
C ILE A 57 -0.12 -7.57 3.12
N GLY A 58 -1.44 -7.47 2.98
CA GLY A 58 -2.38 -8.07 3.93
C GLY A 58 -2.15 -9.58 4.06
N PRO A 59 -2.67 -10.21 5.14
CA PRO A 59 -2.53 -11.65 5.34
C PRO A 59 -3.01 -12.39 4.09
N GLN A 60 -2.07 -13.06 3.42
CA GLN A 60 -2.38 -13.87 2.27
C GLN A 60 -3.18 -15.07 2.79
N GLY A 61 -4.47 -15.09 2.46
CA GLY A 61 -5.30 -16.28 2.69
C GLY A 61 -4.61 -17.50 2.06
N PRO A 62 -4.95 -18.73 2.50
CA PRO A 62 -4.18 -19.94 2.24
C PRO A 62 -4.05 -20.37 0.75
N ASN A 63 -4.46 -19.56 -0.23
CA ASN A 63 -4.57 -19.93 -1.64
C ASN A 63 -3.82 -19.04 -2.66
N SER A 64 -2.95 -18.11 -2.25
CA SER A 64 -2.05 -17.44 -3.18
C SER A 64 -0.65 -18.08 -3.15
N GLY A 65 -0.43 -18.98 -4.11
CA GLY A 65 0.73 -19.86 -4.20
C GLY A 65 2.07 -19.16 -4.35
N GLY A 66 2.90 -19.27 -3.31
CA GLY A 66 4.37 -19.26 -3.39
C GLY A 66 4.92 -20.68 -3.17
N PRO A 67 6.13 -21.01 -3.63
CA PRO A 67 6.64 -22.38 -3.63
C PRO A 67 6.80 -22.90 -2.20
N SER A 68 6.08 -23.99 -1.95
CA SER A 68 6.08 -24.77 -0.72
C SER A 68 7.45 -25.41 -0.47
N THR A 69 8.29 -24.78 0.35
CA THR A 69 9.38 -25.48 1.05
C THR A 69 8.88 -25.94 2.41
N ARG A 70 8.26 -27.13 2.43
CA ARG A 70 8.08 -27.94 3.65
C ARG A 70 8.95 -29.19 3.55
N PRO A 71 9.90 -29.36 4.47
CA PRO A 71 10.07 -30.62 5.18
C PRO A 71 9.92 -30.32 6.69
N ASN A 72 9.40 -31.12 7.60
CA ASN A 72 8.99 -32.51 7.74
C ASN A 72 8.29 -32.58 9.14
N PRO A 73 7.39 -33.53 9.45
CA PRO A 73 6.65 -33.52 10.70
C PRO A 73 7.39 -34.30 11.81
N LYS A 74 7.61 -33.64 12.96
CA LYS A 74 7.92 -34.15 14.32
C LYS A 74 8.19 -32.90 15.17
N ALA A 75 7.63 -32.64 16.34
CA ALA A 75 6.91 -33.46 17.30
C ALA A 75 5.99 -32.57 18.17
N THR A 76 5.03 -33.24 18.79
CA THR A 76 4.25 -32.87 19.98
C THR A 76 4.87 -31.83 20.94
N ASP A 77 4.10 -30.82 21.36
CA ASP A 77 3.51 -30.78 22.71
C ASP A 77 2.47 -29.63 22.84
N ARG A 78 1.76 -29.63 23.96
CA ARG A 78 0.41 -29.11 24.22
C ARG A 78 0.38 -27.65 24.70
N GLY A 79 -0.79 -27.04 24.58
CA GLY A 79 -1.23 -25.85 25.34
C GLY A 79 -1.11 -24.57 24.51
N GLY A 80 -2.11 -23.71 24.37
CA GLY A 80 -3.37 -23.50 25.09
C GLY A 80 -3.67 -22.01 24.87
N CYS A 81 -4.83 -21.70 24.29
CA CYS A 81 -5.21 -20.31 23.98
C CYS A 81 -5.41 -19.48 25.26
N CYS A 82 -4.89 -18.25 25.24
CA CYS A 82 -5.39 -17.10 25.98
C CYS A 82 -5.21 -15.83 25.14
#